data_AF-A0A327YN11-F1
#
_entry.id   AF-A0A327YN11-F1
#
_cell.length_a   1.000
_cell.length_b   1.000
_cell.length_c   1.000
_cell.angle_alpha   90.00
_cell.angle_beta   90.00
_cell.angle_gamma   90.00
#
_symmetry.space_group_name_H-M   'P 1'
#
loop_
_entity.id
_entity.type
_entity.pdbx_description
1 polymer ?
#
loop_
_entity_poly.entity_id
_entity_poly.type
_entity_poly.pdbx_seq_one_letter_code
_entity_poly.pdbx_strand_id
1 'polypeptide(L)' 'MPANDFATDLPHETGDVLRMPVADIPDAISALVQRREFSDLVSRIHVDLRSPDAALRQSGVRALQKLGFPV' A
#
# COMPACT_ATOMS: atom_id res chain seq x y z
N MET A 1 15.36 -19.87 18.65
CA MET A 1 14.97 -19.32 17.34
C MET A 1 14.79 -17.83 17.53
N PRO A 2 15.65 -16.95 17.00
CA PRO A 2 15.37 -15.52 17.06
C PRO A 2 14.15 -15.24 16.18
N ALA A 3 13.19 -14.49 16.73
CA ALA A 3 12.06 -13.96 15.99
C ALA A 3 12.62 -13.11 14.84
N ASN A 4 12.24 -13.45 13.60
CA ASN A 4 12.57 -12.62 12.45
C ASN A 4 11.69 -11.38 12.55
N ASP A 5 12.21 -10.37 13.24
CA ASP A 5 11.65 -9.04 13.38
C ASP A 5 11.73 -8.37 12.00
N PHE A 6 10.85 -8.77 11.09
CA PHE A 6 10.51 -7.97 9.93
C PHE A 6 9.75 -6.75 10.45
N ALA A 7 10.49 -5.80 11.04
CA ALA A 7 10.14 -4.39 11.02
C ALA A 7 10.22 -3.90 9.55
N THR A 8 9.50 -4.57 8.66
CA THR A 8 9.20 -4.08 7.32
C THR A 8 8.10 -3.07 7.56
N ASP A 9 8.46 -1.78 7.54
CA ASP A 9 7.55 -0.67 7.70
C ASP A 9 6.31 -0.92 6.84
N LEU A 10 5.18 -1.22 7.48
CA LEU A 10 3.95 -1.56 6.76
C LEU A 10 3.50 -0.31 6.02
N PRO A 11 2.98 -0.43 4.79
CA PRO A 11 2.60 0.74 4.04
C PRO A 11 1.35 1.37 4.68
N HIS A 12 1.47 2.61 5.13
CA HIS A 12 0.36 3.36 5.71
C HIS A 12 -0.22 4.36 4.72
N GLU A 13 0.57 4.76 3.73
CA GLU A 13 0.20 5.71 2.69
C GLU A 13 0.60 5.23 1.29
N THR A 14 0.00 5.84 0.27
CA THR A 14 0.20 5.50 -1.16
C THR A 14 1.68 5.52 -1.54
N GLY A 15 2.45 6.46 -0.98
CA GLY A 15 3.89 6.56 -1.22
C GLY A 15 4.69 5.34 -0.75
N ASP A 16 4.27 4.68 0.32
CA ASP A 16 4.98 3.52 0.88
C ASP A 16 4.82 2.31 -0.04
N VAL A 17 3.59 2.10 -0.52
CA VAL A 17 3.29 1.07 -1.53
C VAL A 17 4.16 1.28 -2.76
N LEU A 18 4.30 2.52 -3.22
CA LEU A 18 5.09 2.85 -4.40
C LEU A 18 6.60 2.63 -4.22
N ARG A 19 7.12 2.80 -3.00
CA ARG A 19 8.55 2.59 -2.69
C ARG A 19 8.89 1.13 -2.37
N MET A 20 7.92 0.35 -1.90
CA MET A 20 8.11 -1.05 -1.50
C MET A 20 8.52 -1.97 -2.67
N PRO A 21 9.46 -2.91 -2.50
CA PRO A 21 9.73 -3.92 -3.52
C PRO A 21 8.49 -4.79 -3.80
N VAL A 22 8.22 -5.13 -5.07
CA VAL A 22 7.02 -5.92 -5.44
C VAL A 22 6.99 -7.28 -4.75
N ALA A 23 8.16 -7.87 -4.49
CA ALA A 23 8.29 -9.15 -3.80
C ALA A 23 7.77 -9.10 -2.34
N ASP A 24 7.80 -7.94 -1.69
CA ASP A 24 7.43 -7.77 -0.27
C ASP A 24 5.95 -7.40 -0.09
N ILE A 25 5.26 -7.05 -1.19
CA ILE A 25 3.85 -6.63 -1.16
C ILE A 25 2.93 -7.71 -0.58
N PRO A 26 3.01 -8.99 -1.00
CA PRO A 26 2.11 -10.02 -0.47
C PRO A 26 2.21 -10.15 1.06
N ASP A 27 3.42 -10.14 1.60
CA ASP A 27 3.66 -10.23 3.04
C ASP A 27 3.19 -8.97 3.78
N ALA A 28 3.46 -7.79 3.23
CA ALA A 28 2.99 -6.52 3.80
C ALA A 28 1.46 -6.41 3.81
N ILE A 29 0.79 -6.82 2.73
CA ILE A 29 -0.68 -6.87 2.69
C ILE A 29 -1.23 -7.90 3.67
N SER A 30 -0.62 -9.09 3.76
CA SER A 30 -1.02 -10.11 4.74
C SER A 30 -0.93 -9.56 6.18
N ALA A 31 0.14 -8.85 6.51
CA ALA A 31 0.31 -8.21 7.81
C ALA A 31 -0.71 -7.09 8.06
N LEU A 32 -0.98 -6.23 7.07
CA LEU A 32 -2.02 -5.20 7.17
C LEU A 32 -3.43 -5.78 7.36
N VAL A 33 -3.74 -6.90 6.71
CA VAL A 33 -5.02 -7.61 6.88
C VAL A 33 -5.12 -8.18 8.29
N GLN A 34 -4.07 -8.82 8.79
CA GLN A 34 -4.02 -9.34 10.17
C GLN A 34 -4.19 -8.23 11.21
N ARG A 35 -3.62 -7.05 10.95
CA ARG A 35 -3.72 -5.87 11.80
C ARG A 35 -4.98 -5.03 11.56
N ARG A 36 -5.83 -5.41 10.61
CA ARG A 36 -7.06 -4.69 10.19
C ARG A 36 -6.82 -3.26 9.68
N GLU A 37 -5.61 -2.96 9.22
CA GLU A 37 -5.18 -1.65 8.71
C GLU A 37 -5.24 -1.56 7.18
N PHE A 38 -5.50 -2.68 6.49
CA PHE A 38 -5.58 -2.71 5.03
C PHE A 38 -6.68 -1.78 4.47
N SER A 39 -7.83 -1.71 5.15
CA SER A 39 -8.93 -0.83 4.75
C SER A 39 -8.54 0.65 4.78
N ASP A 40 -7.68 1.06 5.71
CA ASP A 40 -7.22 2.44 5.84
C ASP A 40 -6.26 2.80 4.70
N LEU A 41 -5.36 1.88 4.33
CA LEU A 41 -4.48 2.05 3.17
C LEU A 41 -5.30 2.21 1.88
N VAL A 42 -6.27 1.32 1.64
CA VAL A 42 -7.13 1.40 0.45
C VAL A 42 -7.96 2.68 0.44
N SER A 43 -8.48 3.11 1.59
CA SER A 43 -9.23 4.36 1.73
C SER A 43 -8.37 5.57 1.34
N ARG A 44 -7.11 5.62 1.78
CA ARG A 44 -6.15 6.68 1.41
C ARG A 44 -5.84 6.70 -0.07
N ILE A 45 -5.61 5.53 -0.68
CA ILE A 45 -5.42 5.41 -2.14
C ILE A 45 -6.66 5.92 -2.89
N HIS A 46 -7.87 5.64 -2.39
CA HIS A 46 -9.12 6.16 -2.96
C HIS A 46 -9.27 7.69 -2.81
N VAL A 47 -8.78 8.27 -1.72
CA VAL A 47 -8.74 9.73 -1.53
C VAL A 47 -7.80 10.36 -2.57
N ASP A 48 -6.61 9.80 -2.76
CA ASP A 48 -5.65 10.27 -3.75
C ASP A 48 -6.19 10.19 -5.18
N LEU A 49 -6.92 9.12 -5.52
CA LEU A 49 -7.62 8.96 -6.80
C LEU A 49 -8.69 10.03 -7.06
N ARG A 50 -9.30 10.56 -6.01
CA ARG A 50 -10.32 11.61 -6.11
C ARG A 50 -9.74 13.01 -5.97
N SER A 51 -8.44 13.13 -5.73
CA SER A 51 -7.77 14.41 -5.57
C SER A 51 -7.86 15.25 -6.85
N PRO A 52 -8.08 16.58 -6.76
CA PRO A 52 -7.98 17.47 -7.92
C PRO A 52 -6.56 17.51 -8.50
N ASP A 53 -5.55 17.17 -7.70
CA ASP A 53 -4.15 17.09 -8.13
C ASP A 53 -3.92 15.87 -9.02
N ALA A 54 -3.45 16.12 -10.26
CA ALA A 54 -3.13 15.07 -11.22
C ALA A 54 -1.99 14.15 -10.74
N ALA A 55 -1.02 14.65 -9.97
CA ALA A 55 0.09 13.87 -9.47
C ALA A 55 -0.35 12.88 -8.39
N LEU A 56 -1.24 13.31 -7.48
CA LEU A 56 -1.83 12.44 -6.47
C LEU A 56 -2.71 11.36 -7.11
N ARG A 57 -3.52 11.73 -8.11
CA ARG A 57 -4.33 10.75 -8.86
C ARG A 57 -3.47 9.68 -9.52
N GLN A 58 -2.41 10.08 -10.22
CA GLN A 58 -1.49 9.12 -10.84
C GLN A 58 -0.79 8.23 -9.81
N SER A 59 -0.48 8.76 -8.64
CA SER A 59 0.13 7.99 -7.56
C SER A 59 -0.83 6.91 -7.03
N GLY A 60 -2.11 7.26 -6.82
CA GLY A 60 -3.14 6.31 -6.43
C GLY A 60 -3.35 5.20 -7.46
N VAL A 61 -3.41 5.54 -8.75
CA VAL A 61 -3.52 4.55 -9.85
C VAL A 61 -2.34 3.58 -9.84
N ARG A 62 -1.11 4.10 -9.74
CA ARG A 62 0.10 3.27 -9.72
C ARG A 62 0.15 2.37 -8.50
N ALA A 63 -0.29 2.84 -7.33
CA ALA A 63 -0.34 2.02 -6.13
C ALA A 63 -1.31 0.85 -6.32
N LEU A 64 -2.51 1.09 -6.86
CA LEU A 64 -3.47 0.02 -7.15
C LEU A 64 -2.93 -0.99 -8.17
N GLN A 65 -2.28 -0.55 -9.24
CA GLN A 65 -1.64 -1.45 -10.21
C GLN A 65 -0.60 -2.34 -9.54
N LYS A 66 0.20 -1.75 -8.66
CA LYS A 66 1.26 -2.45 -7.93
C LYS A 66 0.69 -3.45 -6.91
N LEU A 67 -0.48 -3.16 -6.35
CA LEU A 67 -1.26 -4.07 -5.51
C LEU A 67 -2.01 -5.15 -6.31
N GLY A 68 -1.99 -5.10 -7.64
CA GLY A 68 -2.63 -6.08 -8.52
C GLY A 68 -4.12 -5.83 -8.78
N PHE A 69 -4.65 -4.67 -8.41
CA PHE A 69 -6.03 -4.31 -8.75
C PHE A 69 -6.16 -3.89 -10.22
N PRO A 70 -7.25 -4.26 -10.90
CA PRO A 70 -7.58 -3.71 -12.21
C PRO A 70 -7.99 -2.24 -12.05
N VAL A 71 -7.30 -1.34 -12.75
CA VAL A 71 -7.59 0.10 -12.80
C VAL A 71 -7.78 0.60 -14.22
#